data_AF-A0A7X7TEK3-F1
#
_entry.id   AF-A0A7X7TEK3-F1
#
_cell.length_a   1.000
_cell.length_b   1.000
_cell.length_c   1.000
_cell.angle_alpha   90.00
_cell.angle_beta   90.00
_cell.angle_gamma   90.00
#
_symmetry.space_group_name_H-M   'P 1'
#
loop_
_entity.id
_entity.type
_entity.pdbx_description
1 polymer ?
#
loop_
_entity_poly.entity_id
_entity_poly.type
_entity_poly.pdbx_seq_one_letter_code
_entity_poly.pdbx_strand_id
1 'polypeptide(L)'
;MLREAMGEFMAELTADGSGVELRWIKGNSKPSTAVPAAVKRDFAEQVKDLKAVAKDIARMLPAQRQRVECLYLQNRSWPYPVWRQRYLDHPLVGIIARRLIWTLEEGDKPRDAMFLDGKLVDVDGEPIEGACEKTIVRLWHPIGHDPDAIFAWRSFLERRQIRQPFKQAHREIYVLTPAEQQTRVYSNRFAAHIVKQHQFNALCGVRGWSNTLKLMVDQDFPPPSITLPVWGLRAEFWTDGLGENYGEDTNETGTYKYLTTDQVRFLRMDARQTRAHASSRGQAETDEPVALSEIPALVFSEVMRDIDLFVGVASVGNDPTWADAGPEGHRAYWAEYAFGELGQQAQTRREILMNLIPRMKIAERCRFEERFLIVRGDLRTYKIHLGSGNIRMEPDDQYLCIVRHSGKEVESGAGKVFLPFEGDLTLAEIISKAILLAADTQITDKTILSQIRRGNR
;
A
#
# COMPACT_ATOMS: atom_id res chain seq x y z
N MET A 1 1.20 -12.88 -20.41
CA MET A 1 2.17 -12.56 -21.48
C MET A 1 1.49 -12.87 -22.79
N LEU A 2 1.36 -11.88 -23.67
CA LEU A 2 0.84 -12.01 -25.03
C LEU A 2 2.02 -11.86 -25.99
N ARG A 3 2.13 -12.71 -27.01
CA ARG A 3 3.19 -12.65 -28.02
C ARG A 3 2.58 -12.66 -29.42
N GLU A 4 3.07 -11.77 -30.28
CA GLU A 4 2.59 -11.62 -31.65
C GLU A 4 3.76 -11.42 -32.61
N ALA A 5 3.78 -12.13 -33.74
CA ALA A 5 4.85 -12.02 -34.73
C ALA A 5 4.51 -10.99 -35.80
N MET A 6 5.44 -10.08 -36.10
CA MET A 6 5.33 -9.00 -37.09
C MET A 6 6.60 -8.97 -37.94
N GLY A 7 6.62 -9.80 -38.99
CA GLY A 7 7.81 -10.02 -39.82
C GLY A 7 8.93 -10.71 -39.03
N GLU A 8 10.13 -10.13 -39.02
CA GLU A 8 11.28 -10.64 -38.28
C GLU A 8 11.24 -10.31 -36.77
N PHE A 9 10.24 -9.55 -36.32
CA PHE A 9 10.10 -9.10 -34.94
C PHE A 9 8.97 -9.82 -34.21
N MET A 10 9.18 -10.13 -32.95
CA MET A 10 8.16 -10.60 -32.02
C MET A 10 7.82 -9.46 -31.06
N ALA A 11 6.56 -9.06 -31.05
CA ALA A 11 5.99 -8.20 -30.04
C ALA A 11 5.68 -9.04 -28.80
N GLU A 12 6.18 -8.62 -27.65
CA GLU A 12 5.93 -9.26 -26.36
C GLU A 12 5.30 -8.24 -25.41
N LEU A 13 4.04 -8.48 -25.06
CA LEU A 13 3.30 -7.69 -24.10
C LEU A 13 3.34 -8.39 -22.74
N THR A 14 4.09 -7.82 -21.81
CA THR A 14 4.17 -8.24 -20.42
C THR A 14 3.40 -7.26 -19.55
N ALA A 15 2.72 -7.79 -18.55
CA ALA A 15 2.10 -7.00 -17.51
C ALA A 15 2.60 -7.53 -16.19
N ASP A 16 3.18 -6.64 -15.39
CA ASP A 16 3.67 -6.94 -14.06
C ASP A 16 3.34 -5.76 -13.13
N GLY A 17 3.99 -5.72 -11.97
CA GLY A 17 3.78 -4.69 -10.97
C GLY A 17 4.32 -3.30 -11.26
N SER A 18 5.09 -3.13 -12.32
CA SER A 18 5.56 -1.83 -12.83
C SER A 18 4.65 -1.27 -13.93
N GLY A 19 3.66 -2.04 -14.36
CA GLY A 19 2.68 -1.68 -15.37
C GLY A 19 2.66 -2.66 -16.53
N VAL A 20 2.25 -2.16 -17.69
CA VAL A 20 2.20 -2.92 -18.92
C VAL A 20 3.33 -2.47 -19.81
N GLU A 21 4.21 -3.39 -20.18
CA GLU A 21 5.36 -3.14 -21.04
C GLU A 21 5.22 -3.91 -22.35
N LEU A 22 5.38 -3.18 -23.45
CA LEU A 22 5.45 -3.75 -24.79
C LEU A 22 6.90 -3.73 -25.26
N ARG A 23 7.47 -4.92 -25.47
CA ARG A 23 8.83 -5.12 -25.95
C ARG A 23 8.82 -5.73 -27.35
N TRP A 24 9.88 -5.46 -28.11
CA TRP A 24 10.11 -5.95 -29.45
C TRP A 24 11.41 -6.74 -29.48
N ILE A 25 11.36 -7.96 -30.02
CA ILE A 25 12.49 -8.90 -30.04
C ILE A 25 12.73 -9.33 -31.49
N LYS A 26 13.96 -9.24 -31.98
CA LYS A 26 14.36 -9.78 -33.30
C LYS A 26 15.23 -11.02 -33.11
N GLY A 27 14.70 -12.22 -33.32
CA GLY A 27 15.44 -13.46 -33.04
C GLY A 27 16.00 -13.50 -31.60
N ASN A 28 17.31 -13.71 -31.43
CA ASN A 28 17.98 -13.73 -30.12
C ASN A 28 18.54 -12.35 -29.67
N SER A 29 18.10 -11.25 -30.29
CA SER A 29 18.55 -9.91 -29.90
C SER A 29 17.93 -9.44 -28.58
N LYS A 30 18.59 -8.45 -27.95
CA LYS A 30 18.09 -7.82 -26.72
C LYS A 30 16.73 -7.14 -26.99
N PRO A 31 15.73 -7.34 -26.11
CA PRO A 31 14.43 -6.68 -26.25
C PRO A 31 14.53 -5.14 -26.26
N SER A 32 13.69 -4.48 -27.06
CA SER A 32 13.58 -3.01 -27.16
C SER A 32 12.16 -2.55 -26.88
N THR A 33 11.98 -1.43 -26.17
CA THR A 33 10.67 -0.78 -25.97
C THR A 33 10.28 0.15 -27.13
N ALA A 34 11.25 0.56 -27.95
CA ALA A 34 11.01 1.35 -29.14
C ALA A 34 10.49 0.46 -30.28
N VAL A 35 9.41 0.90 -30.94
CA VAL A 35 8.85 0.20 -32.11
C VAL A 35 9.86 0.25 -33.26
N PRO A 36 10.31 -0.89 -33.81
CA PRO A 36 11.24 -0.92 -34.93
C PRO A 36 10.70 -0.23 -36.18
N ALA A 37 11.57 0.39 -36.99
CA ALA A 37 11.16 1.16 -38.16
C ALA A 37 10.41 0.30 -39.21
N ALA A 38 10.88 -0.93 -39.45
CA ALA A 38 10.23 -1.88 -40.34
C ALA A 38 8.82 -2.23 -39.86
N VAL A 39 8.65 -2.49 -38.55
CA VAL A 39 7.35 -2.78 -37.95
C VAL A 39 6.41 -1.57 -38.05
N LYS A 40 6.91 -0.36 -37.81
CA LYS A 40 6.13 0.87 -37.92
C LYS A 40 5.65 1.13 -39.35
N ARG A 41 6.41 0.72 -40.37
CA ARG A 41 6.07 0.88 -41.79
C ARG A 41 5.07 -0.18 -42.26
N ASP A 42 5.35 -1.45 -41.94
CA ASP A 42 4.67 -2.58 -42.56
C ASP A 42 3.49 -3.12 -41.72
N PHE A 43 3.45 -2.80 -40.42
CA PHE A 43 2.48 -3.34 -39.45
C PHE A 43 1.86 -2.24 -38.55
N ALA A 44 1.68 -1.03 -39.11
CA ALA A 44 1.24 0.15 -38.35
C ALA A 44 -0.08 -0.02 -37.58
N GLU A 45 -1.11 -0.61 -38.21
CA GLU A 45 -2.41 -0.85 -37.54
C GLU A 45 -2.29 -1.91 -36.43
N GLN A 46 -1.55 -3.00 -36.64
CA GLN A 46 -1.35 -4.02 -35.61
C GLN A 46 -0.60 -3.45 -34.38
N VAL A 47 0.40 -2.58 -34.61
CA VAL A 47 1.09 -1.85 -33.52
C VAL A 47 0.12 -0.96 -32.75
N LYS A 48 -0.80 -0.28 -33.44
CA LYS A 48 -1.79 0.59 -32.84
C LYS A 48 -2.79 -0.20 -31.99
N ASP A 49 -3.29 -1.33 -32.51
CA ASP A 49 -4.19 -2.23 -31.79
C ASP A 49 -3.50 -2.81 -30.53
N LEU A 50 -2.25 -3.28 -30.67
CA LEU A 50 -1.49 -3.81 -29.55
C LEU A 50 -1.22 -2.76 -28.46
N LYS A 51 -0.95 -1.51 -28.86
CA LYS A 51 -0.84 -0.39 -27.91
C LYS A 51 -2.16 -0.04 -27.23
N ALA A 52 -3.29 -0.14 -27.94
CA ALA A 52 -4.60 0.06 -27.35
C ALA A 52 -4.89 -1.03 -26.30
N VAL A 53 -4.64 -2.29 -26.63
CA VAL A 53 -4.73 -3.42 -25.69
C VAL A 53 -3.83 -3.19 -24.48
N ALA A 54 -2.58 -2.77 -24.67
CA ALA A 54 -1.67 -2.47 -23.57
C ALA A 54 -2.22 -1.38 -22.62
N LYS A 55 -2.81 -0.32 -23.19
CA LYS A 55 -3.43 0.78 -22.45
C LYS A 55 -4.66 0.32 -21.67
N ASP A 56 -5.50 -0.51 -22.27
CA ASP A 56 -6.70 -1.04 -21.63
C ASP A 56 -6.35 -1.97 -20.47
N ILE A 57 -5.37 -2.85 -20.65
CA ILE A 57 -4.82 -3.69 -19.57
C ILE A 57 -4.30 -2.81 -18.43
N ALA A 58 -3.50 -1.78 -18.74
CA ALA A 58 -2.93 -0.88 -17.74
C ALA A 58 -4.03 -0.15 -16.94
N ARG A 59 -5.15 0.21 -17.58
CA ARG A 59 -6.29 0.85 -16.93
C ARG A 59 -7.08 -0.12 -16.05
N MET A 60 -7.19 -1.38 -16.44
CA MET A 60 -8.01 -2.38 -15.73
C MET A 60 -7.29 -3.06 -14.56
N LEU A 61 -5.97 -3.25 -14.65
CA LEU A 61 -5.19 -3.98 -13.64
C LEU A 61 -5.36 -3.46 -12.21
N PRO A 62 -5.34 -2.13 -11.93
CA PRO A 62 -5.53 -1.63 -10.58
C PRO A 62 -6.88 -2.03 -9.97
N ALA A 63 -7.96 -1.98 -10.75
CA ALA A 63 -9.29 -2.37 -10.30
C ALA A 63 -9.40 -3.89 -10.06
N GLN A 64 -8.78 -4.71 -10.91
CA GLN A 64 -8.74 -6.15 -10.71
C GLN A 64 -7.90 -6.54 -9.48
N ARG A 65 -6.77 -5.85 -9.26
CA ARG A 65 -5.94 -6.02 -8.06
C ARG A 65 -6.74 -5.73 -6.80
N GLN A 66 -7.43 -4.60 -6.75
CA GLN A 66 -8.29 -4.25 -5.62
C GLN A 66 -9.41 -5.27 -5.42
N ARG A 67 -10.04 -5.73 -6.51
CA ARG A 67 -11.11 -6.74 -6.44
C ARG A 67 -10.62 -8.08 -5.88
N VAL A 68 -9.40 -8.51 -6.23
CA VAL A 68 -8.78 -9.71 -5.67
C VAL A 68 -8.41 -9.51 -4.20
N GLU A 69 -7.90 -8.33 -3.82
CA GLU A 69 -7.60 -8.04 -2.41
C GLU A 69 -8.86 -8.02 -1.54
N CYS A 70 -9.99 -7.51 -2.05
CA CYS A 70 -11.27 -7.49 -1.33
C CYS A 70 -11.85 -8.90 -1.07
N LEU A 71 -11.27 -9.98 -1.61
CA LEU A 71 -11.73 -11.35 -1.37
C LEU A 71 -11.62 -11.75 0.10
N TYR A 72 -10.69 -11.17 0.88
CA TYR A 72 -10.56 -11.44 2.31
C TYR A 72 -11.83 -11.08 3.07
N LEU A 73 -12.31 -9.84 2.91
CA LEU A 73 -13.52 -9.35 3.58
C LEU A 73 -14.80 -10.01 3.04
N GLN A 74 -14.77 -10.57 1.83
CA GLN A 74 -15.90 -11.31 1.27
C GLN A 74 -15.93 -12.79 1.68
N ASN A 75 -14.92 -13.28 2.38
CA ASN A 75 -14.75 -14.70 2.76
C ASN A 75 -15.03 -15.66 1.60
N ARG A 76 -14.48 -15.36 0.42
CA ARG A 76 -14.77 -16.11 -0.82
C ARG A 76 -13.90 -17.35 -0.94
N SER A 77 -14.54 -18.45 -1.35
CA SER A 77 -13.89 -19.69 -1.76
C SER A 77 -14.54 -20.25 -3.03
N TRP A 78 -13.82 -21.11 -3.73
CA TRP A 78 -14.29 -21.73 -4.97
C TRP A 78 -13.85 -23.19 -5.08
N PRO A 79 -14.63 -24.06 -5.74
CA PRO A 79 -14.11 -25.32 -6.26
C PRO A 79 -12.91 -25.07 -7.18
N TYR A 80 -11.89 -25.92 -7.08
CA TYR A 80 -10.63 -25.78 -7.82
C TYR A 80 -10.79 -25.56 -9.34
N PRO A 81 -11.66 -26.29 -10.07
CA PRO A 81 -11.85 -26.04 -11.51
C PRO A 81 -12.37 -24.62 -11.80
N VAL A 82 -13.26 -24.11 -10.94
CA VAL A 82 -13.84 -22.78 -11.09
C VAL A 82 -12.80 -21.70 -10.79
N TRP A 83 -12.02 -21.87 -9.72
CA TRP A 83 -10.92 -20.97 -9.41
C TRP A 83 -9.90 -20.92 -10.54
N ARG A 84 -9.51 -22.09 -11.05
CA ARG A 84 -8.54 -22.21 -12.14
C ARG A 84 -9.02 -21.46 -13.38
N GLN A 85 -10.27 -21.68 -13.81
CA GLN A 85 -10.83 -20.98 -14.97
C GLN A 85 -10.92 -19.46 -14.77
N ARG A 86 -11.40 -19.00 -13.60
CA ARG A 86 -11.74 -17.58 -13.38
C ARG A 86 -10.58 -16.71 -12.92
N TYR A 87 -9.56 -17.30 -12.32
CA TYR A 87 -8.39 -16.59 -11.78
C TYR A 87 -7.11 -17.04 -12.46
N LEU A 88 -6.75 -18.33 -12.34
CA LEU A 88 -5.43 -18.81 -12.73
C LEU A 88 -5.20 -18.73 -14.24
N ASP A 89 -6.14 -19.24 -15.03
CA ASP A 89 -6.07 -19.35 -16.48
C ASP A 89 -6.67 -18.11 -17.18
N HIS A 90 -7.30 -17.22 -16.41
CA HIS A 90 -7.88 -15.99 -16.94
C HIS A 90 -6.77 -15.07 -17.50
N PRO A 91 -6.89 -14.55 -18.75
CA PRO A 91 -5.82 -13.79 -19.41
C PRO A 91 -5.34 -12.55 -18.63
N LEU A 92 -6.29 -11.78 -18.08
CA LEU A 92 -6.00 -10.59 -17.27
C LEU A 92 -5.77 -10.89 -15.79
N VAL A 93 -6.76 -11.51 -15.11
CA VAL A 93 -6.70 -11.79 -13.68
C VAL A 93 -5.56 -12.76 -13.31
N GLY A 94 -5.17 -13.65 -14.23
CA GLY A 94 -4.03 -14.56 -14.05
C GLY A 94 -2.70 -13.85 -13.86
N ILE A 95 -2.54 -12.61 -14.35
CA ILE A 95 -1.35 -11.77 -14.09
C ILE A 95 -1.21 -11.47 -12.60
N ILE A 96 -2.33 -11.36 -11.88
CA ILE A 96 -2.39 -11.12 -10.44
C ILE A 96 -2.36 -12.46 -9.71
N ALA A 97 -3.28 -13.38 -10.06
CA ALA A 97 -3.50 -14.62 -9.34
C ALA A 97 -2.28 -15.55 -9.28
N ARG A 98 -1.45 -15.59 -10.34
CA ARG A 98 -0.26 -16.47 -10.39
C ARG A 98 0.87 -16.02 -9.45
N ARG A 99 0.85 -14.76 -9.00
CA ARG A 99 1.86 -14.18 -8.07
C ARG A 99 1.36 -14.13 -6.63
N LEU A 100 0.23 -14.78 -6.36
CA LEU A 100 -0.39 -14.89 -5.05
C LEU A 100 -0.32 -16.32 -4.55
N ILE A 101 -0.27 -16.44 -3.24
CA ILE A 101 -0.37 -17.69 -2.48
C ILE A 101 -1.86 -17.99 -2.30
N TRP A 102 -2.24 -19.25 -2.44
CA TRP A 102 -3.60 -19.76 -2.33
C TRP A 102 -3.61 -20.94 -1.38
N THR A 103 -4.64 -21.06 -0.56
CA THR A 103 -4.84 -22.23 0.29
C THR A 103 -5.80 -23.19 -0.42
N LEU A 104 -5.35 -24.41 -0.63
CA LEU A 104 -6.10 -25.53 -1.18
C LEU A 104 -6.54 -26.43 -0.04
N GLU A 105 -7.85 -26.58 0.10
CA GLU A 105 -8.47 -27.34 1.17
C GLU A 105 -9.06 -28.62 0.61
N GLU A 106 -8.53 -29.73 1.09
CA GLU A 106 -8.96 -31.07 0.73
C GLU A 106 -8.90 -31.95 1.97
N GLY A 107 -10.07 -32.32 2.52
CA GLY A 107 -10.15 -33.01 3.80
C GLY A 107 -9.67 -32.14 4.97
N ASP A 108 -8.99 -32.74 5.94
CA ASP A 108 -8.63 -32.10 7.22
C ASP A 108 -7.35 -31.26 7.19
N LYS A 109 -6.58 -31.28 6.08
CA LYS A 109 -5.30 -30.58 6.00
C LYS A 109 -5.25 -29.61 4.82
N PRO A 110 -5.37 -28.29 5.07
CA PRO A 110 -5.11 -27.29 4.05
C PRO A 110 -3.65 -27.33 3.60
N ARG A 111 -3.41 -27.10 2.31
CA ARG A 111 -2.08 -26.93 1.72
C ARG A 111 -1.99 -25.57 1.04
N ASP A 112 -0.93 -24.84 1.32
CA ASP A 112 -0.69 -23.57 0.66
C ASP A 112 0.11 -23.79 -0.62
N ALA A 113 -0.26 -23.07 -1.68
CA ALA A 113 0.37 -23.19 -2.98
C ALA A 113 0.49 -21.85 -3.70
N MET A 114 1.45 -21.78 -4.59
CA MET A 114 1.58 -20.70 -5.56
C MET A 114 1.79 -21.31 -6.95
N PHE A 115 1.38 -20.59 -8.00
CA PHE A 115 1.66 -21.02 -9.37
C PHE A 115 3.06 -20.62 -9.80
N LEU A 116 3.87 -21.59 -10.21
CA LEU A 116 5.22 -21.38 -10.71
C LEU A 116 5.51 -22.36 -11.86
N ASP A 117 6.07 -21.86 -12.96
CA ASP A 117 6.51 -22.67 -14.10
C ASP A 117 5.48 -23.69 -14.62
N GLY A 118 4.21 -23.28 -14.70
CA GLY A 118 3.13 -24.11 -15.25
C GLY A 118 2.43 -25.03 -14.25
N LYS A 119 2.89 -25.08 -13.01
CA LYS A 119 2.38 -25.98 -11.96
C LYS A 119 2.10 -25.23 -10.66
N LEU A 120 1.30 -25.84 -9.78
CA LEU A 120 1.18 -25.40 -8.40
C LEU A 120 2.32 -26.03 -7.60
N VAL A 121 2.97 -25.21 -6.78
CA VAL A 121 4.06 -25.62 -5.90
C VAL A 121 3.81 -25.15 -4.48
N ASP A 122 4.32 -25.91 -3.51
CA ASP A 122 4.35 -25.51 -2.10
C ASP A 122 5.50 -24.50 -1.81
N VAL A 123 5.74 -24.24 -0.53
CA VAL A 123 6.76 -23.29 -0.06
C VAL A 123 8.21 -23.76 -0.31
N ASP A 124 8.41 -25.06 -0.49
CA ASP A 124 9.70 -25.66 -0.82
C ASP A 124 9.93 -25.70 -2.35
N GLY A 125 8.86 -25.45 -3.12
CA GLY A 125 8.87 -25.49 -4.58
C GLY A 125 8.51 -26.86 -5.15
N GLU A 126 8.05 -27.78 -4.31
CA GLU A 126 7.63 -29.11 -4.72
C GLU A 126 6.23 -29.07 -5.32
N PRO A 127 5.97 -29.81 -6.42
CA PRO A 127 4.67 -29.81 -7.06
C PRO A 127 3.55 -30.30 -6.13
N ILE A 128 2.44 -29.59 -6.08
CA ILE A 128 1.23 -30.06 -5.40
C ILE A 128 0.37 -30.84 -6.40
N GLU A 129 0.29 -32.16 -6.17
CA GLU A 129 -0.57 -33.07 -6.91
C GLU A 129 -1.91 -33.29 -6.20
N GLY A 130 -2.90 -33.82 -6.94
CA GLY A 130 -4.16 -34.29 -6.37
C GLY A 130 -5.28 -33.25 -6.24
N ALA A 131 -5.04 -31.97 -6.57
CA ALA A 131 -6.10 -30.96 -6.59
C ALA A 131 -7.21 -31.37 -7.59
N CYS A 132 -8.41 -31.60 -7.05
CA CYS A 132 -9.54 -32.17 -7.79
C CYS A 132 -10.80 -31.30 -7.65
N GLU A 133 -11.94 -31.75 -8.19
CA GLU A 133 -13.20 -31.01 -8.14
C GLU A 133 -13.71 -30.72 -6.72
N LYS A 134 -13.31 -31.54 -5.74
CA LYS A 134 -13.67 -31.38 -4.32
C LYS A 134 -12.76 -30.40 -3.59
N THR A 135 -11.60 -30.08 -4.14
CA THR A 135 -10.65 -29.15 -3.52
C THR A 135 -11.25 -27.74 -3.53
N ILE A 136 -11.31 -27.12 -2.35
CA ILE A 136 -11.76 -25.73 -2.20
C ILE A 136 -10.54 -24.83 -2.17
N VAL A 137 -10.56 -23.75 -2.94
CA VAL A 137 -9.48 -22.77 -3.02
C VAL A 137 -9.94 -21.46 -2.42
N ARG A 138 -9.09 -20.89 -1.55
CA ARG A 138 -9.26 -19.56 -0.97
C ARG A 138 -7.95 -18.78 -1.05
N LEU A 139 -8.05 -17.45 -0.98
CA LEU A 139 -6.86 -16.61 -0.96
C LEU A 139 -6.14 -16.78 0.38
N TRP A 140 -4.84 -17.06 0.34
CA TRP A 140 -4.03 -17.23 1.55
C TRP A 140 -3.92 -15.92 2.34
N HIS A 141 -4.05 -15.97 3.65
CA HIS A 141 -3.94 -14.79 4.53
C HIS A 141 -3.10 -15.12 5.77
N PRO A 142 -2.10 -14.30 6.14
CA PRO A 142 -1.14 -14.67 7.18
C PRO A 142 -1.75 -14.84 8.58
N ILE A 143 -2.91 -14.22 8.86
CA ILE A 143 -3.60 -14.37 10.16
C ILE A 143 -3.98 -15.82 10.52
N GLY A 144 -4.09 -16.70 9.52
CA GLY A 144 -4.41 -18.12 9.73
C GLY A 144 -3.19 -19.02 9.87
N HIS A 145 -1.98 -18.46 9.85
CA HIS A 145 -0.72 -19.21 9.80
C HIS A 145 0.23 -18.77 10.91
N ASP A 146 1.08 -19.69 11.34
CA ASP A 146 2.14 -19.38 12.29
C ASP A 146 3.26 -18.52 11.65
N PRO A 147 4.09 -17.86 12.47
CA PRO A 147 5.18 -17.02 11.97
C PRO A 147 6.20 -17.75 11.07
N ASP A 148 6.45 -19.04 11.29
CA ASP A 148 7.44 -19.81 10.53
C ASP A 148 6.94 -20.07 9.11
N ALA A 149 5.67 -20.42 8.95
CA ALA A 149 5.02 -20.57 7.65
C ALA A 149 5.01 -19.24 6.87
N ILE A 150 4.69 -18.12 7.55
CA ILE A 150 4.74 -16.79 6.94
C ILE A 150 6.17 -16.46 6.47
N PHE A 151 7.17 -16.69 7.33
CA PHE A 151 8.57 -16.45 7.02
C PHE A 151 9.07 -17.31 5.85
N ALA A 152 8.67 -18.58 5.79
CA ALA A 152 9.02 -19.49 4.71
C ALA A 152 8.50 -18.98 3.35
N TRP A 153 7.24 -18.54 3.30
CA TRP A 153 6.67 -17.93 2.09
C TRP A 153 7.36 -16.62 1.70
N ARG A 154 7.64 -15.73 2.66
CA ARG A 154 8.41 -14.49 2.40
C ARG A 154 9.77 -14.82 1.78
N SER A 155 10.49 -15.77 2.37
CA SER A 155 11.80 -16.22 1.90
C SER A 155 11.73 -16.85 0.51
N PHE A 156 10.71 -17.66 0.24
CA PHE A 156 10.47 -18.26 -1.07
C PHE A 156 10.25 -17.19 -2.16
N LEU A 157 9.39 -16.21 -1.88
CA LEU A 157 9.12 -15.08 -2.79
C LEU A 157 10.37 -14.25 -3.07
N GLU A 158 11.17 -13.96 -2.03
CA GLU A 158 12.43 -13.23 -2.17
C GLU A 158 13.46 -13.98 -3.01
N ARG A 159 13.70 -15.28 -2.72
CA ARG A 159 14.68 -16.09 -3.47
C ARG A 159 14.31 -16.19 -4.94
N ARG A 160 13.01 -16.24 -5.27
CA ARG A 160 12.51 -16.32 -6.63
C ARG A 160 12.27 -14.95 -7.29
N GLN A 161 12.51 -13.86 -6.57
CA GLN A 161 12.27 -12.49 -7.03
C GLN A 161 10.83 -12.28 -7.52
N ILE A 162 9.87 -12.85 -6.79
CA ILE A 162 8.44 -12.77 -7.12
C ILE A 162 7.84 -11.58 -6.38
N ARG A 163 7.49 -10.53 -7.14
CA ARG A 163 6.81 -9.35 -6.62
C ARG A 163 5.31 -9.59 -6.56
N GLN A 164 4.76 -9.62 -5.35
CA GLN A 164 3.32 -9.80 -5.13
C GLN A 164 2.53 -8.55 -5.53
N PRO A 165 1.31 -8.71 -6.08
CA PRO A 165 0.49 -7.58 -6.53
C PRO A 165 0.00 -6.70 -5.37
N PHE A 166 -0.01 -7.20 -4.15
CA PHE A 166 -0.24 -6.44 -2.92
C PHE A 166 0.46 -7.16 -1.77
N LYS A 167 0.53 -6.52 -0.60
CA LYS A 167 1.05 -7.18 0.62
C LYS A 167 0.14 -8.36 0.99
N GLN A 168 0.60 -9.57 0.68
CA GLN A 168 -0.02 -10.83 1.11
C GLN A 168 0.88 -11.54 2.13
N ALA A 169 2.07 -12.00 1.75
CA ALA A 169 3.02 -12.62 2.70
C ALA A 169 3.58 -11.60 3.71
N HIS A 170 3.71 -10.34 3.28
CA HIS A 170 4.11 -9.20 4.11
C HIS A 170 2.90 -8.40 4.61
N ARG A 171 1.70 -9.00 4.66
CA ARG A 171 0.51 -8.30 5.11
C ARG A 171 0.57 -8.08 6.62
N GLU A 172 0.25 -6.86 7.02
CA GLU A 172 0.15 -6.45 8.42
C GLU A 172 -1.02 -7.17 9.11
N ILE A 173 -0.77 -7.70 10.31
CA ILE A 173 -1.81 -8.33 11.15
C ILE A 173 -2.07 -7.42 12.35
N TYR A 174 -3.33 -7.05 12.57
CA TYR A 174 -3.75 -6.29 13.74
C TYR A 174 -4.53 -7.20 14.68
N VAL A 175 -3.97 -7.40 15.87
CA VAL A 175 -4.62 -8.11 16.96
C VAL A 175 -5.21 -7.12 17.96
N LEU A 176 -6.23 -7.56 18.71
CA LEU A 176 -6.79 -6.76 19.79
C LEU A 176 -5.75 -6.50 20.87
N THR A 177 -5.61 -5.24 21.23
CA THR A 177 -4.72 -4.78 22.29
C THR A 177 -5.42 -4.77 23.65
N PRO A 178 -4.68 -4.77 24.78
CA PRO A 178 -5.28 -4.60 26.10
C PRO A 178 -6.13 -3.32 26.24
N ALA A 179 -5.72 -2.23 25.58
CA ALA A 179 -6.49 -0.99 25.55
C ALA A 179 -7.87 -1.18 24.90
N GLU A 180 -7.93 -1.91 23.79
CA GLU A 180 -9.19 -2.22 23.10
C GLU A 180 -10.06 -3.22 23.86
N GLN A 181 -9.47 -4.10 24.66
CA GLN A 181 -10.21 -4.96 25.60
C GLN A 181 -10.86 -4.13 26.71
N GLN A 182 -10.19 -3.07 27.17
CA GLN A 182 -10.72 -2.17 28.19
C GLN A 182 -11.87 -1.29 27.67
N THR A 183 -11.70 -0.69 26.49
CA THR A 183 -12.76 0.14 25.87
C THR A 183 -13.94 -0.70 25.37
N ARG A 184 -13.72 -2.00 25.11
CA ARG A 184 -14.66 -3.03 24.68
C ARG A 184 -15.31 -2.79 23.32
N VAL A 185 -15.85 -1.62 23.05
CA VAL A 185 -16.77 -1.35 21.91
C VAL A 185 -16.21 -0.37 20.88
N TYR A 186 -15.03 0.20 21.13
CA TYR A 186 -14.35 1.08 20.17
C TYR A 186 -12.83 1.00 20.30
N SER A 187 -12.11 1.31 19.22
CA SER A 187 -10.65 1.45 19.22
C SER A 187 -10.24 2.91 19.05
N ASN A 188 -9.32 3.37 19.89
CA ASN A 188 -8.66 4.69 19.77
C ASN A 188 -7.31 4.61 19.06
N ARG A 189 -6.93 3.46 18.49
CA ARG A 189 -5.58 3.24 17.93
C ARG A 189 -5.17 4.27 16.87
N PHE A 190 -6.15 4.81 16.16
CA PHE A 190 -5.98 5.79 15.09
C PHE A 190 -6.71 7.11 15.37
N ALA A 191 -7.02 7.39 16.63
CA ALA A 191 -7.62 8.66 17.04
C ALA A 191 -6.54 9.76 17.10
N ALA A 192 -6.99 11.03 17.06
CA ALA A 192 -6.18 12.22 17.19
C ALA A 192 -5.13 12.44 16.08
N HIS A 193 -5.34 11.89 14.88
CA HIS A 193 -4.53 12.23 13.71
C HIS A 193 -5.16 13.32 12.87
N ILE A 194 -4.32 14.19 12.29
CA ILE A 194 -4.74 15.21 11.34
C ILE A 194 -4.49 14.71 9.92
N VAL A 195 -5.56 14.57 9.12
CA VAL A 195 -5.50 14.05 7.75
C VAL A 195 -6.02 15.06 6.72
N LYS A 196 -5.43 15.07 5.53
CA LYS A 196 -5.90 15.84 4.36
C LYS A 196 -7.22 15.28 3.86
N GLN A 197 -8.30 16.05 3.95
CA GLN A 197 -9.66 15.55 3.68
C GLN A 197 -9.82 14.95 2.27
N HIS A 198 -9.37 15.65 1.24
CA HIS A 198 -9.52 15.18 -0.15
C HIS A 198 -8.75 13.90 -0.43
N GLN A 199 -7.53 13.78 0.13
CA GLN A 199 -6.71 12.59 -0.01
C GLN A 199 -7.33 11.41 0.76
N PHE A 200 -7.78 11.65 1.98
CA PHE A 200 -8.52 10.67 2.79
C PHE A 200 -9.76 10.15 2.04
N ASN A 201 -10.58 11.04 1.47
CA ASN A 201 -11.78 10.67 0.71
C ASN A 201 -11.45 9.81 -0.52
N ALA A 202 -10.37 10.13 -1.24
CA ALA A 202 -9.92 9.35 -2.38
C ALA A 202 -9.46 7.93 -1.96
N LEU A 203 -8.76 7.81 -0.83
CA LEU A 203 -8.34 6.51 -0.28
C LEU A 203 -9.56 5.67 0.15
N CYS A 204 -10.55 6.27 0.82
CA CYS A 204 -11.80 5.60 1.18
C CYS A 204 -12.45 4.97 -0.05
N GLY A 205 -12.62 5.75 -1.13
CA GLY A 205 -13.22 5.25 -2.38
C GLY A 205 -12.44 4.09 -3.01
N VAL A 206 -11.11 4.15 -3.01
CA VAL A 206 -10.26 3.05 -3.53
C VAL A 206 -10.39 1.77 -2.70
N ARG A 207 -10.61 1.89 -1.38
CA ARG A 207 -10.79 0.75 -0.46
C ARG A 207 -12.23 0.29 -0.31
N GLY A 208 -13.18 0.91 -1.02
CA GLY A 208 -14.60 0.55 -0.95
C GLY A 208 -15.33 1.09 0.28
N TRP A 209 -14.74 2.06 0.99
CA TRP A 209 -15.39 2.79 2.06
C TRP A 209 -16.26 3.90 1.47
N SER A 210 -17.46 4.07 2.03
CA SER A 210 -18.32 5.20 1.79
C SER A 210 -17.88 6.38 2.65
N ASN A 211 -17.63 7.53 2.03
CA ASN A 211 -17.31 8.76 2.71
C ASN A 211 -17.86 9.97 1.93
N THR A 212 -18.20 11.02 2.65
CA THR A 212 -18.63 12.30 2.08
C THR A 212 -17.71 13.40 2.61
N LEU A 213 -17.37 14.36 1.74
CA LEU A 213 -16.60 15.53 2.16
C LEU A 213 -17.44 16.33 3.18
N LYS A 214 -16.88 16.55 4.36
CA LYS A 214 -17.41 17.41 5.41
C LYS A 214 -17.22 18.87 4.99
N LEU A 215 -18.32 19.61 5.10
CA LEU A 215 -18.40 21.04 4.83
C LEU A 215 -18.60 21.80 6.14
N MET A 216 -18.12 23.04 6.20
CA MET A 216 -18.41 23.98 7.29
C MET A 216 -19.77 24.64 7.06
N VAL A 217 -20.82 23.82 7.17
CA VAL A 217 -22.23 24.20 7.03
C VAL A 217 -23.03 23.45 8.08
N ASP A 218 -24.22 23.96 8.41
CA ASP A 218 -25.14 23.32 9.34
C ASP A 218 -25.79 22.07 8.72
N GLN A 219 -24.99 21.01 8.61
CA GLN A 219 -25.39 19.71 8.04
C GLN A 219 -24.72 18.56 8.79
N ASP A 220 -25.48 17.48 8.96
CA ASP A 220 -24.96 16.23 9.49
C ASP A 220 -24.40 15.30 8.40
N PHE A 221 -23.23 14.74 8.69
CA PHE A 221 -22.51 13.80 7.83
C PHE A 221 -22.41 12.44 8.52
N PRO A 222 -22.58 11.32 7.78
CA PRO A 222 -22.27 10.01 8.34
C PRO A 222 -20.76 9.86 8.53
N PRO A 223 -20.31 9.03 9.48
CA PRO A 223 -18.90 8.67 9.56
C PRO A 223 -18.49 7.87 8.30
N PRO A 224 -17.23 8.01 7.85
CA PRO A 224 -16.63 7.08 6.89
C PRO A 224 -16.91 5.63 7.32
N SER A 225 -17.43 4.81 6.40
CA SER A 225 -17.86 3.46 6.75
C SER A 225 -17.68 2.43 5.63
N ILE A 226 -17.50 1.17 6.01
CA ILE A 226 -17.52 0.03 5.09
C ILE A 226 -18.54 -1.01 5.58
N THR A 227 -19.37 -1.49 4.65
CA THR A 227 -20.33 -2.56 4.93
C THR A 227 -19.69 -3.91 4.63
N LEU A 228 -19.97 -4.88 5.51
CA LEU A 228 -19.38 -6.21 5.48
C LEU A 228 -20.51 -7.27 5.50
N PRO A 229 -21.22 -7.46 4.37
CA PRO A 229 -22.48 -8.20 4.36
C PRO A 229 -22.37 -9.66 4.82
N VAL A 230 -21.28 -10.35 4.42
CA VAL A 230 -21.03 -11.75 4.79
C VAL A 230 -20.84 -11.91 6.31
N TRP A 231 -20.48 -10.84 7.00
CA TRP A 231 -20.25 -10.81 8.44
C TRP A 231 -21.41 -10.18 9.20
N GLY A 232 -22.40 -9.57 8.52
CA GLY A 232 -23.48 -8.82 9.16
C GLY A 232 -23.01 -7.60 9.93
N LEU A 233 -21.89 -6.99 9.51
CA LEU A 233 -21.23 -5.88 10.21
C LEU A 233 -21.13 -4.63 9.33
N ARG A 234 -21.01 -3.47 9.98
CA ARG A 234 -20.55 -2.21 9.41
C ARG A 234 -19.43 -1.67 10.29
N ALA A 235 -18.28 -1.36 9.70
CA ALA A 235 -17.23 -0.64 10.41
C ALA A 235 -17.35 0.86 10.11
N GLU A 236 -17.16 1.68 11.14
CA GLU A 236 -17.22 3.14 11.07
C GLU A 236 -15.91 3.71 11.61
N PHE A 237 -15.32 4.66 10.89
CA PHE A 237 -14.14 5.40 11.30
C PHE A 237 -14.50 6.87 11.49
N TRP A 238 -14.52 7.32 12.74
CA TRP A 238 -15.03 8.64 13.09
C TRP A 238 -14.01 9.72 12.75
N THR A 239 -14.51 10.83 12.22
CA THR A 239 -13.71 11.99 11.81
C THR A 239 -14.49 13.27 12.01
N ASP A 240 -13.80 14.38 12.23
CA ASP A 240 -14.35 15.72 12.37
C ASP A 240 -13.56 16.73 11.55
N GLY A 241 -14.20 17.82 11.12
CA GLY A 241 -13.55 18.96 10.50
C GLY A 241 -12.59 19.62 11.48
N LEU A 242 -11.38 19.91 11.03
CA LEU A 242 -10.39 20.63 11.82
C LEU A 242 -10.51 22.14 11.55
N GLY A 243 -10.68 22.92 12.61
CA GLY A 243 -10.74 24.37 12.57
C GLY A 243 -12.16 24.94 12.53
N GLU A 244 -12.25 26.26 12.64
CA GLU A 244 -13.52 27.01 12.77
C GLU A 244 -13.60 28.21 11.81
N ASN A 245 -12.52 28.51 11.07
CA ASN A 245 -12.42 29.70 10.24
C ASN A 245 -12.70 29.39 8.75
N TYR A 246 -13.81 29.90 8.22
CA TYR A 246 -14.13 29.76 6.79
C TYR A 246 -13.08 30.47 5.91
N GLY A 247 -12.63 29.80 4.84
CA GLY A 247 -11.60 30.27 3.92
C GLY A 247 -10.16 29.97 4.37
N GLU A 248 -9.92 29.94 5.68
CA GLU A 248 -8.64 29.52 6.27
C GLU A 248 -8.57 28.00 6.42
N ASP A 249 -9.56 27.41 7.11
CA ASP A 249 -9.66 25.97 7.35
C ASP A 249 -10.43 25.24 6.25
N THR A 250 -11.12 25.99 5.39
CA THR A 250 -11.89 25.48 4.26
C THR A 250 -11.36 25.97 2.92
N ASN A 251 -11.66 25.24 1.86
CA ASN A 251 -11.50 25.74 0.49
C ASN A 251 -12.63 26.75 0.16
N GLU A 252 -12.61 27.29 -1.05
CA GLU A 252 -13.60 28.28 -1.53
C GLU A 252 -15.05 27.77 -1.47
N THR A 253 -15.26 26.45 -1.52
CA THR A 253 -16.57 25.80 -1.47
C THR A 253 -17.01 25.42 -0.06
N GLY A 254 -16.26 25.81 0.98
CA GLY A 254 -16.58 25.49 2.37
C GLY A 254 -16.20 24.08 2.81
N THR A 255 -15.47 23.32 1.98
CA THR A 255 -14.96 21.99 2.34
C THR A 255 -13.74 22.12 3.24
N TYR A 256 -13.73 21.43 4.38
CA TYR A 256 -12.54 21.41 5.26
C TYR A 256 -11.29 20.94 4.49
N LYS A 257 -10.16 21.61 4.71
CA LYS A 257 -8.86 21.18 4.18
C LYS A 257 -8.38 19.93 4.92
N TYR A 258 -8.61 19.87 6.23
CA TYR A 258 -8.13 18.82 7.13
C TYR A 258 -9.25 18.27 8.03
N LEU A 259 -9.10 17.01 8.42
CA LEU A 259 -9.96 16.35 9.40
C LEU A 259 -9.11 15.89 10.60
N THR A 260 -9.70 15.85 11.79
CA THR A 260 -9.20 15.05 12.91
C THR A 260 -9.85 13.68 12.92
N THR A 261 -9.08 12.64 13.19
CA THR A 261 -9.58 11.27 13.32
C THR A 261 -9.95 10.96 14.76
N ASP A 262 -10.86 10.01 14.94
CA ASP A 262 -11.36 9.56 16.23
C ASP A 262 -11.60 8.04 16.20
N GLN A 263 -12.54 7.56 17.02
CA GLN A 263 -12.81 6.15 17.25
C GLN A 263 -13.11 5.32 16.00
N VAL A 264 -12.66 4.07 16.04
CA VAL A 264 -13.14 3.00 15.17
C VAL A 264 -14.21 2.21 15.92
N ARG A 265 -15.39 2.06 15.31
CA ARG A 265 -16.53 1.33 15.89
C ARG A 265 -17.03 0.28 14.91
N PHE A 266 -17.52 -0.84 15.42
CA PHE A 266 -18.20 -1.87 14.63
C PHE A 266 -19.65 -1.93 15.07
N LEU A 267 -20.59 -1.87 14.12
CA LEU A 267 -22.01 -1.97 14.37
C LEU A 267 -22.59 -3.15 13.60
N ARG A 268 -23.78 -3.60 13.99
CA ARG A 268 -24.57 -4.50 13.16
C ARG A 268 -24.97 -3.80 11.86
N MET A 269 -25.07 -4.55 10.78
CA MET A 269 -25.31 -3.95 9.45
C MET A 269 -26.67 -3.24 9.36
N ASP A 270 -27.68 -3.72 10.10
CA ASP A 270 -29.02 -3.15 10.21
C ASP A 270 -29.13 -1.99 11.21
N ALA A 271 -28.08 -1.73 12.00
CA ALA A 271 -28.02 -0.59 12.89
C ALA A 271 -28.17 0.72 12.12
N ARG A 272 -28.87 1.69 12.69
CA ARG A 272 -29.05 3.02 12.09
C ARG A 272 -27.69 3.64 11.78
N GLN A 273 -27.55 4.21 10.59
CA GLN A 273 -26.35 4.98 10.28
C GLN A 273 -26.40 6.31 11.01
N THR A 274 -25.49 6.50 11.96
CA THR A 274 -25.39 7.76 12.68
C THR A 274 -24.94 8.87 11.74
N ARG A 275 -25.48 10.06 11.96
CA ARG A 275 -25.08 11.28 11.29
C ARG A 275 -24.79 12.31 12.36
N ALA A 276 -23.72 13.08 12.16
CA ALA A 276 -23.27 14.05 13.12
C ALA A 276 -22.72 15.29 12.41
N HIS A 277 -22.84 16.44 13.06
CA HIS A 277 -22.28 17.68 12.55
C HIS A 277 -20.77 17.53 12.31
N ALA A 278 -20.23 18.26 11.33
CA ALA A 278 -18.82 18.18 10.98
C ALA A 278 -17.87 18.49 12.15
N SER A 279 -18.34 19.21 13.17
CA SER A 279 -17.59 19.56 14.39
C SER A 279 -18.11 18.88 15.67
N SER A 280 -18.87 17.80 15.53
CA SER A 280 -19.52 17.11 16.66
C SER A 280 -18.57 16.36 17.60
N ARG A 281 -17.31 16.14 17.20
CA ARG A 281 -16.27 15.47 18.04
C ARG A 281 -16.74 14.12 18.58
N GLY A 282 -17.38 13.33 17.73
CA GLY A 282 -17.90 12.02 18.09
C GLY A 282 -19.11 12.00 19.04
N GLN A 283 -19.71 13.16 19.34
CA GLN A 283 -20.87 13.30 20.23
C GLN A 283 -22.20 13.19 19.48
N ALA A 284 -22.45 12.04 18.86
CA ALA A 284 -23.76 11.73 18.26
C ALA A 284 -24.33 10.42 18.81
N GLU A 285 -25.65 10.36 18.93
CA GLU A 285 -26.35 9.14 19.35
C GLU A 285 -26.15 8.03 18.30
N THR A 286 -25.50 6.96 18.73
CA THR A 286 -25.28 5.74 17.95
C THR A 286 -26.04 4.59 18.55
N ASP A 287 -26.47 3.66 17.69
CA ASP A 287 -26.83 2.32 18.16
C ASP A 287 -25.62 1.67 18.86
N GLU A 288 -25.89 0.70 19.73
CA GLU A 288 -24.84 0.06 20.54
C GLU A 288 -23.80 -0.65 19.62
N PRO A 289 -22.51 -0.27 19.69
CA PRO A 289 -21.49 -0.96 18.91
C PRO A 289 -21.26 -2.38 19.44
N VAL A 290 -20.93 -3.28 18.51
CA VAL A 290 -20.55 -4.66 18.80
C VAL A 290 -19.23 -4.67 19.57
N ALA A 291 -19.11 -5.55 20.57
CA ALA A 291 -17.87 -5.71 21.31
C ALA A 291 -16.75 -6.14 20.35
N LEU A 292 -15.58 -5.49 20.45
CA LEU A 292 -14.42 -5.77 19.62
C LEU A 292 -13.96 -7.23 19.71
N SER A 293 -14.14 -7.87 20.88
CA SER A 293 -13.86 -9.29 21.10
C SER A 293 -14.76 -10.25 20.32
N GLU A 294 -15.91 -9.79 19.83
CA GLU A 294 -16.84 -10.57 19.01
C GLU A 294 -16.57 -10.40 17.50
N ILE A 295 -15.69 -9.46 17.13
CA ILE A 295 -15.34 -9.22 15.73
C ILE A 295 -14.35 -10.30 15.27
N PRO A 296 -14.61 -10.98 14.15
CA PRO A 296 -13.66 -11.95 13.59
C PRO A 296 -12.29 -11.31 13.40
N ALA A 297 -11.22 -11.98 13.84
CA ALA A 297 -9.86 -11.44 13.82
C ALA A 297 -9.44 -10.97 12.42
N LEU A 298 -9.84 -11.71 11.38
CA LEU A 298 -9.61 -11.32 9.98
C LEU A 298 -10.26 -9.97 9.66
N VAL A 299 -11.55 -9.81 10.02
CA VAL A 299 -12.31 -8.58 9.76
C VAL A 299 -11.69 -7.40 10.50
N PHE A 300 -11.38 -7.56 11.78
CA PHE A 300 -10.73 -6.52 12.57
C PHE A 300 -9.39 -6.12 11.95
N SER A 301 -8.55 -7.11 11.61
CA SER A 301 -7.24 -6.87 11.00
C SER A 301 -7.33 -6.11 9.69
N GLU A 302 -8.25 -6.50 8.80
CA GLU A 302 -8.42 -5.89 7.49
C GLU A 302 -8.96 -4.45 7.57
N VAL A 303 -9.92 -4.21 8.45
CA VAL A 303 -10.47 -2.85 8.70
C VAL A 303 -9.39 -1.93 9.29
N MET A 304 -8.66 -2.40 10.29
CA MET A 304 -7.59 -1.61 10.92
C MET A 304 -6.46 -1.33 9.93
N ARG A 305 -6.19 -2.26 9.00
CA ARG A 305 -5.21 -2.07 7.92
C ARG A 305 -5.63 -0.99 6.94
N ASP A 306 -6.91 -0.91 6.58
CA ASP A 306 -7.43 0.17 5.75
C ASP A 306 -7.29 1.52 6.45
N ILE A 307 -7.60 1.58 7.75
CA ILE A 307 -7.52 2.81 8.53
C ILE A 307 -6.06 3.25 8.72
N ASP A 308 -5.13 2.32 8.96
CA ASP A 308 -3.69 2.63 9.00
C ASP A 308 -3.20 3.16 7.65
N LEU A 309 -3.72 2.67 6.52
CA LEU A 309 -3.43 3.25 5.21
C LEU A 309 -3.97 4.68 5.11
N PHE A 310 -5.18 4.94 5.59
CA PHE A 310 -5.80 6.27 5.55
C PHE A 310 -4.99 7.29 6.35
N VAL A 311 -4.70 6.98 7.61
CA VAL A 311 -3.87 7.83 8.48
C VAL A 311 -2.45 7.92 7.92
N GLY A 312 -1.84 6.78 7.63
CA GLY A 312 -0.46 6.68 7.19
C GLY A 312 -0.16 7.35 5.85
N VAL A 313 -1.14 7.61 4.99
CA VAL A 313 -0.94 8.30 3.69
C VAL A 313 -1.53 9.71 3.69
N ALA A 314 -2.69 9.93 4.31
CA ALA A 314 -3.34 11.24 4.32
C ALA A 314 -2.88 12.14 5.48
N SER A 315 -2.12 11.63 6.47
CA SER A 315 -1.62 12.45 7.58
C SER A 315 -0.78 13.62 7.09
N VAL A 316 -1.04 14.80 7.66
CA VAL A 316 -0.21 16.00 7.42
C VAL A 316 1.23 15.82 7.89
N GLY A 317 1.49 14.87 8.81
CA GLY A 317 2.83 14.55 9.29
C GLY A 317 3.76 13.95 8.22
N ASN A 318 3.21 13.51 7.09
CA ASN A 318 3.99 13.07 5.93
C ASN A 318 4.21 14.18 4.89
N ASP A 319 3.59 15.35 5.07
CA ASP A 319 3.80 16.47 4.17
C ASP A 319 5.06 17.23 4.58
N PRO A 320 6.12 17.20 3.73
CA PRO A 320 7.38 17.83 4.07
C PRO A 320 7.33 19.36 4.03
N THR A 321 6.28 19.94 3.44
CA THR A 321 6.06 21.39 3.35
C THR A 321 5.20 21.94 4.49
N TRP A 322 4.58 21.07 5.28
CA TRP A 322 3.69 21.45 6.39
C TRP A 322 4.41 22.18 7.52
N ALA A 323 5.69 21.87 7.75
CA ALA A 323 6.49 22.56 8.77
C ALA A 323 6.56 24.08 8.52
N ASP A 324 6.59 24.50 7.26
CA ASP A 324 6.71 25.91 6.86
C ASP A 324 5.36 26.58 6.55
N ALA A 325 4.33 25.80 6.18
CA ALA A 325 3.06 26.31 5.66
C ALA A 325 1.78 25.83 6.40
N GLY A 326 1.92 25.05 7.48
CA GLY A 326 0.79 24.57 8.28
C GLY A 326 0.14 25.68 9.13
N PRO A 327 -1.14 25.56 9.50
CA PRO A 327 -1.83 26.50 10.39
C PRO A 327 -1.06 26.69 11.71
N GLU A 328 -1.01 27.92 12.20
CA GLU A 328 -0.38 28.25 13.48
C GLU A 328 -1.05 27.45 14.61
N GLY A 329 -0.33 26.49 15.19
CA GLY A 329 -0.83 25.62 16.27
C GLY A 329 -0.55 24.13 16.10
N HIS A 330 -0.35 23.64 14.86
CA HIS A 330 -0.18 22.19 14.61
C HIS A 330 1.25 21.76 14.25
N ARG A 331 2.24 22.66 14.39
CA ARG A 331 3.67 22.33 14.20
C ARG A 331 4.17 21.28 15.21
N ALA A 332 3.66 21.31 16.44
CA ALA A 332 3.99 20.33 17.47
C ALA A 332 3.51 18.91 17.08
N TYR A 333 2.26 18.80 16.62
CA TYR A 333 1.71 17.54 16.10
C TYR A 333 2.54 16.99 14.93
N TRP A 334 2.93 17.85 13.98
CA TRP A 334 3.76 17.43 12.86
C TRP A 334 5.12 16.89 13.35
N ALA A 335 5.79 17.60 14.26
CA ALA A 335 7.09 17.18 14.77
C ALA A 335 7.02 15.84 15.53
N GLU A 336 5.95 15.62 16.28
CA GLU A 336 5.68 14.38 17.01
C GLU A 336 5.35 13.22 16.07
N TYR A 337 4.46 13.43 15.09
CA TYR A 337 4.07 12.37 14.15
C TYR A 337 5.18 12.04 13.14
N ALA A 338 5.83 13.06 12.56
CA ALA A 338 6.85 12.91 11.52
C ALA A 338 8.01 12.00 11.94
N PHE A 339 8.27 11.91 13.24
CA PHE A 339 9.39 11.17 13.83
C PHE A 339 8.96 10.30 15.03
N GLY A 340 7.66 10.01 15.15
CA GLY A 340 7.06 9.28 16.27
C GLY A 340 7.26 7.76 16.20
N GLU A 341 6.53 7.02 17.03
CA GLU A 341 6.62 5.55 17.04
C GLU A 341 6.17 4.91 15.72
N LEU A 342 6.75 3.75 15.41
CA LEU A 342 6.42 3.02 14.18
C LEU A 342 5.07 2.30 14.31
N GLY A 343 4.10 2.71 13.51
CA GLY A 343 2.88 1.94 13.24
C GLY A 343 3.18 0.62 12.53
N GLN A 344 2.18 -0.26 12.41
CA GLN A 344 2.35 -1.63 11.92
C GLN A 344 2.91 -1.66 10.48
N GLN A 345 2.42 -0.81 9.57
CA GLN A 345 2.98 -0.71 8.22
C GLN A 345 4.45 -0.28 8.22
N ALA A 346 4.84 0.63 9.13
CA ALA A 346 6.22 1.10 9.23
C ALA A 346 7.15 0.03 9.81
N GLN A 347 6.68 -0.79 10.75
CA GLN A 347 7.41 -1.95 11.25
C GLN A 347 7.64 -2.99 10.13
N THR A 348 6.62 -3.27 9.31
CA THR A 348 6.77 -4.14 8.14
C THR A 348 7.80 -3.59 7.15
N ARG A 349 7.81 -2.27 6.89
CA ARG A 349 8.85 -1.64 6.05
C ARG A 349 10.24 -1.81 6.66
N ARG A 350 10.37 -1.66 7.98
CA ARG A 350 11.64 -1.86 8.69
C ARG A 350 12.17 -3.28 8.47
N GLU A 351 11.36 -4.31 8.65
CA GLU A 351 11.74 -5.72 8.41
C GLU A 351 12.25 -5.92 6.97
N ILE A 352 11.52 -5.40 5.98
CA ILE A 352 11.89 -5.51 4.56
C ILE A 352 13.21 -4.81 4.29
N LEU A 353 13.38 -3.59 4.81
CA LEU A 353 14.61 -2.82 4.61
C LEU A 353 15.81 -3.49 5.28
N MET A 354 15.64 -4.11 6.45
CA MET A 354 16.70 -4.87 7.12
C MET A 354 17.20 -6.05 6.28
N ASN A 355 16.32 -6.68 5.48
CA ASN A 355 16.71 -7.73 4.55
C ASN A 355 17.28 -7.21 3.22
N LEU A 356 16.79 -6.05 2.76
CA LEU A 356 17.10 -5.51 1.45
C LEU A 356 18.41 -4.71 1.42
N ILE A 357 18.59 -3.80 2.37
CA ILE A 357 19.74 -2.87 2.43
C ILE A 357 21.10 -3.60 2.42
N PRO A 358 21.30 -4.71 3.16
CA PRO A 358 22.57 -5.45 3.13
C PRO A 358 22.97 -5.98 1.75
N ARG A 359 22.00 -6.15 0.83
CA ARG A 359 22.24 -6.63 -0.55
C ARG A 359 22.46 -5.48 -1.54
N MET A 360 22.44 -4.22 -1.07
CA MET A 360 22.57 -3.03 -1.89
C MET A 360 23.98 -2.45 -1.81
N LYS A 361 24.36 -1.66 -2.84
CA LYS A 361 25.67 -0.98 -2.88
C LYS A 361 25.90 0.00 -1.73
N ILE A 362 24.84 0.43 -1.06
CA ILE A 362 24.88 1.38 0.06
C ILE A 362 24.99 0.69 1.43
N ALA A 363 25.09 -0.65 1.50
CA ALA A 363 25.06 -1.43 2.73
C ALA A 363 26.04 -0.90 3.80
N GLU A 364 27.30 -0.67 3.44
CA GLU A 364 28.34 -0.19 4.38
C GLU A 364 28.12 1.25 4.88
N ARG A 365 27.22 1.99 4.23
CA ARG A 365 26.84 3.35 4.64
C ARG A 365 25.54 3.36 5.45
N CYS A 366 24.91 2.21 5.66
CA CYS A 366 23.60 2.12 6.28
C CYS A 366 23.63 1.33 7.58
N ARG A 367 22.87 1.79 8.58
CA ARG A 367 22.55 1.03 9.80
C ARG A 367 21.13 1.36 10.27
N PHE A 368 20.55 0.50 11.09
CA PHE A 368 19.22 0.70 11.65
C PHE A 368 19.32 1.10 13.12
N GLU A 369 18.60 2.15 13.50
CA GLU A 369 18.48 2.60 14.89
C GLU A 369 17.00 2.79 15.21
N GLU A 370 16.42 1.88 16.00
CA GLU A 370 15.01 1.91 16.39
C GLU A 370 14.08 2.14 15.19
N ARG A 371 13.56 3.37 15.06
CA ARG A 371 12.61 3.86 14.05
C ARG A 371 13.24 4.54 12.83
N PHE A 372 14.57 4.52 12.71
CA PHE A 372 15.33 5.19 11.66
C PHE A 372 16.21 4.23 10.86
N LEU A 373 16.31 4.50 9.56
CA LEU A 373 17.43 4.09 8.72
C LEU A 373 18.47 5.22 8.74
N ILE A 374 19.64 4.95 9.29
CA ILE A 374 20.76 5.88 9.31
C ILE A 374 21.59 5.67 8.05
N VAL A 375 21.89 6.75 7.34
CA VAL A 375 22.65 6.76 6.08
C VAL A 375 23.82 7.72 6.21
N ARG A 376 25.05 7.21 6.11
CA ARG A 376 26.29 7.99 6.12
C ARG A 376 26.64 8.46 4.70
N GLY A 377 26.39 9.73 4.41
CA GLY A 377 26.92 10.41 3.23
C GLY A 377 28.37 10.86 3.43
N ASP A 378 28.90 11.61 2.47
CA ASP A 378 30.23 12.22 2.54
C ASP A 378 30.17 13.66 3.10
N LEU A 379 29.01 14.33 3.01
CA LEU A 379 28.75 15.66 3.56
C LEU A 379 28.15 15.59 4.96
N ARG A 380 27.16 14.71 5.18
CA ARG A 380 26.46 14.54 6.47
C ARG A 380 26.01 13.09 6.72
N THR A 381 25.60 12.82 7.95
CA THR A 381 24.83 11.61 8.31
C THR A 381 23.35 11.95 8.36
N TYR A 382 22.51 11.08 7.80
CA TYR A 382 21.08 11.29 7.62
C TYR A 382 20.27 10.23 8.34
N LYS A 383 19.21 10.63 9.05
CA LYS A 383 18.29 9.75 9.77
C LYS A 383 16.94 9.77 9.03
N ILE A 384 16.64 8.70 8.31
CA ILE A 384 15.38 8.56 7.55
C ILE A 384 14.37 7.82 8.43
N HIS A 385 13.27 8.47 8.78
CA HIS A 385 12.21 7.86 9.58
C HIS A 385 11.47 6.79 8.77
N LEU A 386 11.29 5.60 9.32
CA LEU A 386 10.76 4.43 8.60
C LEU A 386 9.23 4.48 8.38
N GLY A 387 8.53 5.34 9.14
CA GLY A 387 7.09 5.55 8.99
C GLY A 387 6.71 6.62 7.96
N SER A 388 7.37 7.77 8.04
CA SER A 388 7.05 8.97 7.25
C SER A 388 7.98 9.20 6.06
N GLY A 389 9.17 8.60 6.06
CA GLY A 389 10.24 8.90 5.11
C GLY A 389 10.92 10.26 5.34
N ASN A 390 10.57 10.99 6.41
CA ASN A 390 11.17 12.29 6.74
C ASN A 390 12.63 12.14 7.20
N ILE A 391 13.45 13.15 6.92
CA ILE A 391 14.90 13.09 7.11
C ILE A 391 15.34 14.11 8.15
N ARG A 392 16.14 13.69 9.12
CA ARG A 392 16.97 14.57 9.95
C ARG A 392 18.45 14.41 9.60
N MET A 393 19.23 15.46 9.80
CA MET A 393 20.67 15.49 9.56
C MET A 393 21.40 15.58 10.90
N GLU A 394 22.44 14.77 11.08
CA GLU A 394 23.33 14.90 12.23
C GLU A 394 24.40 15.98 11.99
N PRO A 395 24.93 16.61 13.06
CA PRO A 395 24.66 16.35 14.48
C PRO A 395 23.50 17.15 15.10
N ASP A 396 22.94 18.10 14.36
CA ASP A 396 22.00 19.12 14.84
C ASP A 396 20.52 18.72 14.72
N ASP A 397 20.25 17.49 14.26
CA ASP A 397 18.92 16.95 13.97
C ASP A 397 18.11 17.85 13.00
N GLN A 398 18.80 18.63 12.16
CA GLN A 398 18.18 19.55 11.21
C GLN A 398 17.35 18.79 10.17
N TYR A 399 16.12 19.26 9.94
CA TYR A 399 15.23 18.68 8.96
C TYR A 399 15.74 18.90 7.52
N LEU A 400 15.70 17.85 6.70
CA LEU A 400 16.02 17.91 5.27
C LEU A 400 14.77 17.60 4.44
N CYS A 401 14.26 18.62 3.76
CA CYS A 401 13.11 18.50 2.86
C CYS A 401 13.57 18.10 1.46
N ILE A 402 13.16 16.91 1.01
CA ILE A 402 13.38 16.43 -0.36
C ILE A 402 12.02 16.21 -1.01
N VAL A 403 11.64 17.13 -1.90
CA VAL A 403 10.39 17.05 -2.67
C VAL A 403 10.69 16.42 -4.02
N ARG A 404 10.28 15.16 -4.24
CA ARG A 404 10.32 14.56 -5.58
C ARG A 404 9.02 14.81 -6.33
N HIS A 405 9.15 15.11 -7.62
CA HIS A 405 8.04 15.45 -8.48
C HIS A 405 7.61 14.19 -9.23
N SER A 406 6.58 13.49 -8.72
CA SER A 406 5.89 12.33 -9.30
C SER A 406 6.29 10.92 -8.82
N GLY A 407 5.29 10.05 -8.67
CA GLY A 407 5.47 8.63 -8.30
C GLY A 407 6.20 7.78 -9.35
N LYS A 408 6.25 8.20 -10.61
CA LYS A 408 7.04 7.52 -11.66
C LYS A 408 8.55 7.67 -11.44
N GLU A 409 9.00 8.76 -10.82
CA GLU A 409 10.41 8.96 -10.45
C GLU A 409 10.83 8.12 -9.24
N VAL A 410 9.89 7.79 -8.37
CA VAL A 410 10.13 6.94 -7.19
C VAL A 410 10.37 5.48 -7.60
N GLU A 411 9.55 4.95 -8.52
CA GLU A 411 9.73 3.60 -9.05
C GLU A 411 10.96 3.48 -9.99
N SER A 412 11.27 4.51 -10.76
CA SER A 412 12.45 4.52 -11.64
C SER A 412 13.77 4.78 -10.90
N GLY A 413 13.76 5.54 -9.80
CA GLY A 413 14.91 5.74 -8.91
C GLY A 413 15.26 4.48 -8.10
N ALA A 414 14.26 3.68 -7.73
CA ALA A 414 14.44 2.33 -7.20
C ALA A 414 14.81 1.30 -8.29
N GLY A 415 14.91 1.71 -9.56
CA GLY A 415 14.82 0.92 -10.80
C GLY A 415 15.83 -0.21 -11.05
N LYS A 416 16.49 -0.74 -10.01
CA LYS A 416 17.24 -2.00 -10.02
C LYS A 416 17.06 -2.85 -8.75
N VAL A 417 16.29 -2.38 -7.78
CA VAL A 417 16.13 -3.04 -6.48
C VAL A 417 14.80 -3.77 -6.48
N PHE A 418 14.86 -5.08 -6.26
CA PHE A 418 13.66 -5.90 -6.13
C PHE A 418 12.87 -5.48 -4.88
N LEU A 419 11.57 -5.28 -5.05
CA LEU A 419 10.62 -5.09 -3.96
C LEU A 419 9.69 -6.30 -3.88
N PRO A 420 9.38 -6.81 -2.67
CA PRO A 420 8.57 -8.01 -2.51
C PRO A 420 7.11 -7.83 -2.91
N PHE A 421 6.63 -6.59 -3.04
CA PHE A 421 5.26 -6.29 -3.46
C PHE A 421 5.12 -4.93 -4.15
N GLU A 422 3.91 -4.67 -4.66
CA GLU A 422 3.51 -3.43 -5.33
C GLU A 422 2.80 -2.46 -4.36
N GLY A 423 2.80 -1.16 -4.71
CA GLY A 423 1.90 -0.16 -4.11
C GLY A 423 2.35 0.52 -2.81
N ASP A 424 3.51 0.19 -2.23
CA ASP A 424 4.04 0.92 -1.07
C ASP A 424 5.02 2.02 -1.50
N LEU A 425 4.45 3.21 -1.74
CA LEU A 425 5.20 4.37 -2.20
C LEU A 425 6.21 4.86 -1.16
N THR A 426 5.88 4.78 0.13
CA THR A 426 6.77 5.22 1.22
C THR A 426 8.01 4.34 1.31
N LEU A 427 7.87 3.01 1.15
CA LEU A 427 9.02 2.11 1.10
C LEU A 427 9.97 2.48 -0.04
N ALA A 428 9.41 2.68 -1.24
CA ALA A 428 10.20 3.05 -2.41
C ALA A 428 10.85 4.44 -2.25
N GLU A 429 10.15 5.38 -1.61
CA GLU A 429 10.67 6.70 -1.27
C GLU A 429 11.85 6.63 -0.29
N ILE A 430 11.74 5.85 0.80
CA ILE A 430 12.82 5.63 1.77
C ILE A 430 14.07 5.08 1.07
N ILE A 431 13.90 4.08 0.20
CA ILE A 431 15.01 3.50 -0.57
C ILE A 431 15.64 4.54 -1.50
N SER A 432 14.82 5.29 -2.22
CA SER A 432 15.28 6.32 -3.15
C SER A 432 16.04 7.44 -2.44
N LYS A 433 15.57 7.87 -1.25
CA LYS A 433 16.25 8.82 -0.38
C LYS A 433 17.56 8.23 0.14
N ALA A 434 17.58 6.98 0.60
CA ALA A 434 18.79 6.33 1.09
C ALA A 434 19.90 6.24 0.01
N ILE A 435 19.53 5.86 -1.22
CA ILE A 435 20.47 5.82 -2.35
C ILE A 435 21.01 7.21 -2.68
N LEU A 436 20.13 8.21 -2.75
CA LEU A 436 20.51 9.60 -3.05
C LEU A 436 21.48 10.16 -1.99
N LEU A 437 21.16 9.95 -0.71
CA LEU A 437 21.91 10.51 0.42
C LEU A 437 23.22 9.77 0.70
N ALA A 438 23.30 8.48 0.38
CA ALA A 438 24.56 7.74 0.44
C ALA A 438 25.62 8.27 -0.57
N ALA A 439 25.18 9.00 -1.60
CA ALA A 439 26.02 9.67 -2.59
C ALA A 439 25.77 11.18 -2.61
N ASP A 440 25.65 11.81 -1.44
CA ASP A 440 25.26 13.21 -1.26
C ASP A 440 26.14 14.23 -2.01
N THR A 441 27.40 13.91 -2.29
CA THR A 441 28.33 14.69 -3.12
C THR A 441 27.98 14.70 -4.61
N GLN A 442 27.18 13.74 -5.07
CA GLN A 442 26.73 13.63 -6.47
C GLN A 442 25.36 14.30 -6.69
N ILE A 443 24.73 14.82 -5.63
CA ILE A 443 23.46 15.53 -5.74
C ILE A 443 23.67 16.82 -6.53
N THR A 444 22.93 16.99 -7.62
CA THR A 444 22.99 18.19 -8.47
C THR A 444 21.92 19.22 -8.14
N ASP A 445 20.87 18.81 -7.41
CA ASP A 445 19.79 19.69 -7.00
C ASP A 445 20.27 20.75 -6.01
N LYS A 446 20.24 22.02 -6.43
CA LYS A 446 20.70 23.16 -5.63
C LYS A 446 19.84 23.37 -4.38
N THR A 447 18.56 23.04 -4.41
CA THR A 447 17.65 23.21 -3.27
C THR A 447 18.04 22.25 -2.14
N ILE A 448 18.32 20.98 -2.46
CA ILE A 448 18.77 19.96 -1.52
C ILE A 448 20.16 20.32 -0.98
N LEU A 449 21.11 20.65 -1.87
CA LEU A 449 22.47 21.03 -1.46
C LEU A 449 22.50 22.24 -0.54
N SER A 450 21.64 23.23 -0.78
CA SER A 450 21.57 24.43 0.05
C SER A 450 21.14 24.10 1.49
N GLN A 451 20.22 23.16 1.67
CA GLN A 451 19.76 22.69 2.98
C GLN A 451 20.87 21.91 3.69
N ILE A 452 21.52 20.95 3.00
CA ILE A 452 22.61 20.15 3.57
C ILE A 452 23.77 21.04 4.05
N ARG A 453 24.12 22.07 3.28
CA ARG A 453 25.23 22.97 3.62
C ARG A 453 24.89 23.99 4.71
N ARG A 454 23.61 24.35 4.89
CA ARG A 454 23.18 25.34 5.88
C ARG A 454 23.52 24.94 7.32
N GLY A 455 23.52 23.66 7.64
CA GLY A 455 23.86 23.21 8.99
C GLY A 455 25.37 23.16 9.30
N ASN A 456 26.28 23.36 8.33
CA ASN A 456 27.73 23.31 8.58
C ASN A 456 28.30 24.62 9.15
N ARG A 457 27.46 25.45 9.77
CA ARG A 457 27.88 26.73 10.39
C ARG A 457 27.83 26.66 11.89
#